data_AF-A0A4Y2HK15-F1
#
_entry.id   AF-A0A4Y2HK15-F1
#
_cell.length_a   1.000
_cell.length_b   1.000
_cell.length_c   1.000
_cell.angle_alpha   90.00
_cell.angle_beta   90.00
_cell.angle_gamma   90.00
#
_symmetry.space_group_name_H-M   'P 1'
#
loop_
_entity.id
_entity.type
_entity.pdbx_description
1 polymer ?
#
loop_
_entity_poly.entity_id
_entity_poly.type
_entity_poly.pdbx_seq_one_letter_code
_entity_poly.pdbx_strand_id
1 'polypeptide(L)'
;MASFGEKEIRIRRFVYSKHRLDKIRTALKCWRRVCPSSIPDKPKRDAVAAIRLTTGHDCLAAHLHRLRISTETFCPLCDSREVMERDHLLRYGLHGLSEVSRYWEV
;
A
#
# COMPACT_ATOMS: atom_id res chain seq x y z
N MET A 1 47.71 16.57 12.23
CA MET A 1 47.10 16.70 10.89
C MET A 1 46.47 15.36 10.55
N ALA A 2 45.14 15.22 10.64
CA ALA A 2 44.46 13.96 10.30
C ALA A 2 44.52 13.75 8.78
N SER A 3 45.16 12.65 8.36
CA SER A 3 45.41 12.29 6.97
C SER A 3 44.10 12.17 6.17
N PHE A 4 44.11 12.64 4.93
CA PHE A 4 42.99 12.59 3.98
C PHE A 4 42.32 11.19 3.91
N GLY A 5 43.10 10.12 4.08
CA GLY A 5 42.61 8.73 4.10
C GLY A 5 41.70 8.37 5.28
N GLU A 6 41.88 8.96 6.46
CA GLU A 6 41.04 8.67 7.64
C GLU A 6 39.62 9.23 7.48
N LYS A 7 39.52 10.39 6.82
CA LYS A 7 38.24 11.04 6.52
C LYS A 7 37.43 10.21 5.52
N GLU A 8 38.09 9.64 4.51
CA GLU A 8 37.44 8.80 3.51
C GLU A 8 36.95 7.47 4.10
N ILE A 9 37.76 6.82 4.94
CA ILE A 9 37.37 5.61 5.68
C ILE A 9 36.16 5.88 6.58
N ARG A 10 36.13 7.05 7.25
CA ARG A 10 35.00 7.45 8.10
C ARG A 10 33.72 7.67 7.28
N ILE A 11 33.80 8.31 6.13
CA ILE A 11 32.64 8.50 5.22
C ILE A 11 32.12 7.14 4.73
N ARG A 12 32.99 6.25 4.26
CA ARG A 12 32.59 4.91 3.79
C ARG A 12 31.90 4.11 4.90
N ARG A 13 32.43 4.16 6.13
CA ARG A 13 31.83 3.49 7.30
C ARG A 13 30.47 4.08 7.68
N PHE A 14 30.30 5.40 7.54
CA PHE A 14 29.02 6.07 7.76
C PHE A 14 27.97 5.71 6.69
N VAL A 15 28.37 5.68 5.41
CA VAL A 15 27.47 5.27 4.32
C VAL A 15 27.05 3.81 4.48
N TYR A 16 27.99 2.92 4.81
CA TYR A 16 27.71 1.51 5.04
C TYR A 16 26.79 1.28 6.25
N SER A 17 27.03 1.99 7.36
CA SER A 17 26.19 1.88 8.55
C SER A 17 24.77 2.42 8.29
N LYS A 18 24.66 3.56 7.60
CA LYS A 18 23.36 4.12 7.18
C LYS A 18 22.59 3.17 6.27
N HIS A 19 23.25 2.62 5.24
CA HIS A 19 22.65 1.64 4.34
C HIS A 19 22.16 0.38 5.08
N ARG A 20 22.92 -0.11 6.06
CA ARG A 20 22.51 -1.24 6.91
C ARG A 20 21.30 -0.89 7.77
N LEU A 21 21.26 0.30 8.37
CA LEU A 21 20.13 0.77 9.17
C LEU A 21 18.87 0.97 8.31
N ASP A 22 19.00 1.50 7.11
CA ASP A 22 17.88 1.67 6.18
C ASP A 22 17.35 0.31 5.68
N LYS A 23 18.23 -0.67 5.45
CA LYS A 23 17.81 -2.06 5.17
C LYS A 23 17.00 -2.66 6.33
N ILE A 24 17.41 -2.43 7.57
CA ILE A 24 16.67 -2.91 8.77
C ILE A 24 15.32 -2.18 8.89
N ARG A 25 15.31 -0.85 8.72
CA ARG A 25 14.08 -0.03 8.80
C ARG A 25 13.06 -0.38 7.72
N THR A 26 13.52 -0.72 6.53
CA THR A 26 12.66 -1.11 5.40
C THR A 26 12.26 -2.58 5.45
N ALA A 27 12.94 -3.43 6.22
CA ALA A 27 12.64 -4.86 6.33
C ALA A 27 11.24 -5.15 6.88
N LEU A 28 10.76 -4.31 7.80
CA LEU A 28 9.46 -4.49 8.48
C LEU A 28 8.30 -3.81 7.77
N LYS A 29 8.53 -3.18 6.62
CA LYS A 29 7.49 -2.39 5.96
C LYS A 29 6.58 -3.25 5.10
N CYS A 30 5.27 -3.03 5.23
CA CYS A 30 4.22 -3.77 4.51
C CYS A 30 4.33 -3.64 2.98
N TRP A 31 4.86 -2.53 2.45
CA TRP A 31 5.07 -2.35 1.00
C TRP A 31 6.11 -3.30 0.39
N ARG A 32 6.93 -4.01 1.19
CA ARG A 32 7.74 -5.14 0.68
C ARG A 32 6.89 -6.30 0.17
N ARG A 33 5.66 -6.43 0.64
CA ARG A 33 4.72 -7.47 0.19
C ARG A 33 4.17 -7.16 -1.20
N VAL A 34 4.32 -5.93 -1.67
CA VAL A 34 3.93 -5.53 -3.02
C VAL A 34 5.00 -6.01 -3.98
N CYS A 35 4.67 -7.03 -4.78
CA CYS A 35 5.55 -7.45 -5.85
C CYS A 35 5.41 -6.48 -7.02
N PRO A 36 6.49 -5.93 -7.59
CA PRO A 36 6.38 -5.05 -8.76
C PRO A 36 5.65 -5.71 -9.93
N SER A 37 5.79 -7.02 -10.10
CA SER A 37 5.08 -7.79 -11.14
C SER A 37 3.59 -8.00 -10.85
N SER A 38 3.14 -7.84 -9.60
CA SER A 38 1.72 -7.91 -9.24
C SER A 38 1.02 -6.56 -9.35
N ILE A 39 1.78 -5.46 -9.55
CA ILE A 39 1.20 -4.17 -9.89
C ILE A 39 0.95 -4.19 -11.40
N PRO A 40 -0.31 -4.15 -11.84
CA PRO A 40 -0.58 -4.13 -13.26
C PRO A 40 -0.09 -2.81 -13.86
N ASP A 41 0.52 -2.88 -15.06
CA ASP A 41 0.93 -1.71 -15.85
C ASP A 41 -0.27 -1.04 -16.56
N LYS A 42 -1.37 -0.97 -15.81
CA LYS A 42 -2.73 -0.58 -16.19
C LYS A 42 -3.01 0.87 -15.77
N PRO A 43 -4.17 1.47 -16.13
CA PRO A 43 -4.56 2.78 -15.62
C PRO A 43 -4.36 2.90 -14.10
N LYS A 44 -3.93 4.08 -13.66
CA LYS A 44 -3.56 4.42 -12.28
C LYS A 44 -4.52 3.88 -11.22
N ARG A 45 -5.82 3.76 -11.52
CA ARG A 45 -6.84 3.14 -10.66
C ARG A 45 -6.50 1.70 -10.26
N ASP A 46 -6.15 0.85 -11.20
CA ASP A 46 -5.91 -0.57 -10.94
C ASP A 46 -4.66 -0.79 -10.09
N ALA A 47 -3.59 -0.04 -10.40
CA ALA A 47 -2.36 -0.05 -9.61
C ALA A 47 -2.60 0.41 -8.16
N VAL A 48 -3.40 1.47 -7.96
CA VAL A 48 -3.74 1.98 -6.62
C VAL A 48 -4.53 0.94 -5.82
N ALA A 49 -5.55 0.33 -6.43
CA ALA A 49 -6.34 -0.70 -5.77
C ALA A 49 -5.48 -1.93 -5.41
N ALA A 50 -4.64 -2.41 -6.32
CA ALA A 50 -3.74 -3.54 -6.08
C ALA A 50 -2.77 -3.27 -4.91
N ILE A 51 -2.14 -2.08 -4.87
CA ILE A 51 -1.20 -1.72 -3.79
C ILE A 51 -1.92 -1.66 -2.44
N ARG A 52 -3.10 -1.05 -2.38
CA ARG A 52 -3.87 -0.92 -1.12
C ARG A 52 -4.34 -2.27 -0.60
N LEU A 53 -4.88 -3.13 -1.47
CA LEU A 53 -5.29 -4.49 -1.12
C LEU A 53 -4.10 -5.34 -0.66
N THR A 54 -2.95 -5.22 -1.33
CA THR A 54 -1.73 -5.99 -0.98
C THR A 54 -1.08 -5.52 0.32
N THR A 55 -1.18 -4.22 0.62
CA THR A 55 -0.58 -3.66 1.85
C THR A 55 -1.48 -3.79 3.08
N GLY A 56 -2.74 -4.19 2.92
CA GLY A 56 -3.71 -4.25 4.02
C GLY A 56 -4.00 -2.87 4.61
N HIS A 57 -3.88 -1.81 3.79
CA HIS A 57 -4.29 -0.45 4.15
C HIS A 57 -5.66 -0.18 3.54
N ASP A 58 -6.62 -0.98 3.95
CA ASP A 58 -7.93 -1.18 3.36
C ASP A 58 -9.04 -0.41 4.09
N CYS A 59 -8.74 0.81 4.56
CA CYS A 59 -9.76 1.82 4.90
C CYS A 59 -10.50 2.26 3.61
N LEU A 60 -11.18 1.33 2.95
CA LEU A 60 -11.64 1.42 1.57
C LEU A 60 -12.73 2.49 1.44
N ALA A 61 -13.76 2.40 2.26
CA ALA A 61 -14.84 3.37 2.24
C ALA A 61 -14.35 4.78 2.57
N ALA A 62 -13.47 4.94 3.56
CA ALA A 62 -12.84 6.23 3.86
C ALA A 62 -11.98 6.76 2.69
N HIS A 63 -11.30 5.87 1.96
CA HIS A 63 -10.52 6.26 0.78
C HIS A 63 -11.42 6.73 -0.37
N LEU A 64 -12.48 6.00 -0.66
CA LEU A 64 -13.42 6.30 -1.74
C LEU A 64 -14.26 7.54 -1.46
N HIS A 65 -14.68 7.74 -0.21
CA HIS A 65 -15.34 8.97 0.24
C HIS A 65 -14.43 10.20 0.08
N ARG A 66 -13.14 10.08 0.43
CA ARG A 66 -12.17 11.17 0.18
C ARG A 66 -11.98 11.47 -1.31
N LEU A 67 -12.12 10.47 -2.16
CA LEU A 67 -12.11 10.61 -3.62
C LEU A 67 -13.46 11.07 -4.20
N ARG A 68 -14.51 11.20 -3.36
CA ARG A 68 -15.89 11.49 -3.74
C ARG A 68 -16.50 10.51 -4.75
N ILE A 69 -16.02 9.27 -4.72
CA ILE A 69 -16.56 8.17 -5.52
C ILE A 69 -17.76 7.54 -4.78
N SER A 70 -17.63 7.36 -3.47
CA SER A 70 -18.75 6.99 -2.60
C SER A 70 -19.23 8.20 -1.80
N THR A 71 -20.54 8.30 -1.61
CA THR A 71 -21.19 9.34 -0.82
C THR A 71 -21.05 9.10 0.68
N GLU A 72 -20.75 7.87 1.10
CA GLU A 72 -20.69 7.46 2.51
C GLU A 72 -19.36 6.83 2.87
N THR A 73 -19.02 6.90 4.16
CA THR A 73 -17.82 6.24 4.72
C THR A 73 -18.07 4.78 5.12
N PHE A 74 -19.27 4.27 4.88
CA PHE A 74 -19.68 2.90 5.18
C PHE A 74 -19.92 2.14 3.87
N CYS A 75 -20.04 0.81 3.96
CA CYS A 75 -20.38 -0.01 2.79
C CYS A 75 -21.84 0.23 2.40
N PRO A 76 -22.15 0.73 1.20
CA PRO A 76 -23.54 0.89 0.75
C PRO A 76 -24.18 -0.45 0.33
N LEU A 77 -23.37 -1.50 0.16
CA LEU A 77 -23.82 -2.85 -0.24
C LEU A 77 -24.27 -3.71 0.95
N CYS A 78 -23.99 -3.29 2.18
CA CYS A 78 -24.47 -3.98 3.38
C CYS A 78 -24.95 -2.98 4.43
N ASP A 79 -26.06 -3.29 5.09
CA ASP A 79 -26.58 -2.44 6.18
C ASP A 79 -25.72 -2.47 7.45
N SER A 80 -24.62 -3.21 7.45
CA SER A 80 -23.62 -3.11 8.51
C SER A 80 -22.89 -1.77 8.33
N ARG A 81 -23.06 -0.86 9.29
CA ARG A 81 -22.27 0.37 9.42
C ARG A 81 -20.80 0.10 9.79
N GLU A 82 -20.29 -1.05 9.36
CA GLU A 82 -18.93 -1.48 9.57
C GLU A 82 -18.01 -0.81 8.55
N VAL A 83 -16.73 -0.73 8.90
CA VAL A 83 -15.70 -0.21 8.00
C VAL A 83 -15.58 -1.20 6.85
N MET A 84 -15.80 -0.71 5.62
CA MET A 84 -15.61 -1.52 4.43
C MET A 84 -14.12 -1.81 4.28
N GLU A 85 -13.76 -3.07 4.50
CA GLU A 85 -12.41 -3.62 4.39
C GLU A 85 -12.38 -4.64 3.24
N ARG A 86 -11.20 -5.24 2.96
CA ARG A 86 -11.08 -6.24 1.91
C ARG A 86 -12.04 -7.42 2.11
N ASP A 87 -12.28 -7.83 3.36
CA ASP A 87 -13.19 -8.93 3.66
C ASP A 87 -14.65 -8.57 3.32
N HIS A 88 -15.04 -7.30 3.47
CA HIS A 88 -16.35 -6.81 3.03
C HIS A 88 -16.50 -6.88 1.50
N LEU A 89 -15.46 -6.51 0.74
CA LEU A 89 -15.43 -6.67 -0.73
C LEU A 89 -15.52 -8.14 -1.18
N LEU A 90 -14.96 -9.06 -0.40
CA LEU A 90 -15.02 -10.49 -0.69
C LEU A 90 -16.40 -11.08 -0.43
N ARG A 91 -17.13 -10.55 0.57
CA ARG A 91 -18.45 -11.03 0.98
C ARG A 91 -19.61 -10.40 0.23
N TYR A 92 -19.54 -9.09 -0.02
CA TYR A 92 -20.67 -8.30 -0.55
C TYR A 92 -20.38 -7.66 -1.92
N GLY A 93 -19.14 -7.73 -2.40
CA GLY A 93 -18.79 -7.15 -3.70
C GLY A 93 -19.39 -7.93 -4.88
N LEU A 94 -19.55 -7.25 -6.02
CA LEU A 94 -20.08 -7.84 -7.24
C LEU A 94 -19.33 -9.12 -7.66
N HIS A 95 -20.07 -10.23 -7.73
CA HIS A 95 -19.55 -11.52 -8.17
C HIS A 95 -19.13 -11.49 -9.65
N GLY A 96 -18.09 -12.25 -10.00
CA GLY A 96 -17.56 -12.32 -11.37
C GLY A 96 -16.50 -11.27 -11.72
N LEU A 97 -16.30 -10.27 -10.85
CA LEU A 97 -15.24 -9.27 -10.99
C LEU A 97 -13.99 -9.60 -10.16
N SER A 98 -12.83 -9.17 -10.63
CA SER A 98 -11.59 -9.24 -9.85
C SER A 98 -11.68 -8.33 -8.61
N GLU A 99 -10.94 -8.65 -7.54
CA GLU A 99 -10.92 -7.80 -6.32
C GLU A 99 -10.55 -6.34 -6.62
N VAL A 100 -9.61 -6.14 -7.56
CA VAL A 100 -9.17 -4.81 -8.03
C VAL A 100 -10.31 -4.04 -8.70
N SER A 101 -11.21 -4.73 -9.39
CA SER A 101 -12.37 -4.09 -10.03
C SER A 101 -13.44 -3.78 -8.99
N ARG A 102 -13.77 -4.75 -8.11
CA ARG A 102 -14.75 -4.56 -7.02
C ARG A 102 -14.39 -3.40 -6.11
N TYR A 103 -13.08 -3.13 -5.92
CA TYR A 103 -12.57 -1.99 -5.15
C TYR A 103 -13.23 -0.65 -5.53
N TRP A 104 -13.61 -0.47 -6.80
CA TRP A 104 -14.14 0.79 -7.32
C TRP A 104 -15.66 0.77 -7.56
N GLU A 105 -16.29 -0.40 -7.49
CA GLU A 105 -17.70 -0.64 -7.85
C GLU A 105 -18.58 -0.83 -6.59
N VAL A 106 -18.20 -0.15 -5.51
CA VAL A 106 -18.85 -0.17 -4.19
C VAL A 106 -19.78 1.02 -4.02
#